data_AF-A0A7Y5VWP1-F1
#
_entry.id   AF-A0A7Y5VWP1-F1
#
_cell.length_a   1.000
_cell.length_b   1.000
_cell.length_c   1.000
_cell.angle_alpha   90.00
_cell.angle_beta   90.00
_cell.angle_gamma   90.00
#
_symmetry.space_group_name_H-M   'P 1'
#
loop_
_entity.id
_entity.type
_entity.pdbx_description
1 polymer ?
#
loop_
_entity_poly.entity_id
_entity_poly.type
_entity_poly.pdbx_seq_one_letter_code
_entity_poly.pdbx_strand_id
1 'polypeptide(L)'
;MDTPATFRCGDCGAETPGRGASPRRPACSALRDLETAALLAPTPRPPRSHEPSGSPLLWMVRFGVPFSYAASKNRMYVKRRRGHVALRREVVALREQIVLAALGALNGRRIAHNKVWLEIVVQKPDNRGDAVNVVDLVCDAVKRAIQIDDRWFCIRRLDWEIVKADPLLKIGIGQDSDEDCLVCSQCGQIRPLGEFKRRRTGRLAYGRICAACRHAGRGLAESLAGGVAP
;
A
#
# COMPACT_ATOMS: atom_id res chain seq x y z
N MET A 1 -13.83 76.98 -2.20
CA MET A 1 -12.90 76.05 -2.88
C MET A 1 -12.88 74.80 -2.03
N ASP A 2 -13.49 73.72 -2.50
CA ASP A 2 -13.56 72.47 -1.73
C ASP A 2 -12.24 71.71 -1.85
N THR A 3 -11.61 71.45 -0.71
CA THR A 3 -10.38 70.66 -0.62
C THR A 3 -10.69 69.22 -1.04
N PRO A 4 -10.00 68.64 -2.03
CA PRO A 4 -10.29 67.26 -2.45
C PRO A 4 -9.97 66.29 -1.32
N ALA A 5 -10.92 65.39 -1.02
CA ALA A 5 -10.75 64.37 0.01
C ALA A 5 -9.51 63.51 -0.28
N THR A 6 -8.63 63.33 0.71
CA THR A 6 -7.47 62.45 0.63
C THR A 6 -7.78 61.08 1.26
N PHE A 7 -7.26 60.03 0.65
CA PHE A 7 -7.37 58.65 1.16
C PHE A 7 -6.00 58.14 1.60
N ARG A 8 -5.95 57.55 2.80
CA ARG A 8 -4.75 56.94 3.37
C ARG A 8 -4.76 55.43 3.13
N CYS A 9 -3.68 54.88 2.57
CA CYS A 9 -3.55 53.44 2.35
C CYS A 9 -3.40 52.70 3.70
N GLY A 10 -4.19 51.64 3.92
CA GLY A 10 -4.10 50.84 5.15
C GLY A 10 -2.80 50.04 5.30
N ASP A 11 -2.14 49.69 4.20
CA ASP A 11 -0.91 48.88 4.24
C ASP A 11 0.36 49.74 4.41
N CYS A 12 0.50 50.84 3.65
CA CYS A 12 1.73 51.66 3.68
C CYS A 12 1.55 53.06 4.27
N GLY A 13 0.33 53.46 4.64
CA GLY A 13 0.04 54.73 5.30
C GLY A 13 0.16 55.99 4.43
N ALA A 14 0.51 55.88 3.14
CA ALA A 14 0.67 57.03 2.26
C ALA A 14 -0.69 57.62 1.84
N GLU A 15 -0.76 58.92 1.61
CA GLU A 15 -1.99 59.67 1.25
C GLU A 15 -2.08 59.93 -0.26
N THR A 16 -3.28 59.85 -0.84
CA THR A 16 -3.53 60.17 -2.25
C THR A 16 -4.79 61.00 -2.43
N PRO A 17 -4.82 61.91 -3.42
CA PRO A 17 -6.02 62.66 -3.76
C PRO A 17 -7.13 61.71 -4.24
N GLY A 18 -8.33 61.83 -3.68
CA GLY A 18 -9.49 61.02 -4.03
C GLY A 18 -10.08 61.42 -5.38
N ARG A 19 -9.72 60.68 -6.44
CA ARG A 19 -10.42 60.74 -7.72
C ARG A 19 -11.03 59.36 -8.03
N GLY A 20 -12.33 59.21 -7.75
CA GLY A 20 -13.12 58.05 -8.19
C GLY A 20 -12.74 56.71 -7.55
N ALA A 21 -13.35 55.63 -8.06
CA ALA A 21 -13.32 54.28 -7.48
C ALA A 21 -11.89 53.81 -7.15
N SER A 22 -11.66 53.59 -5.84
CA SER A 22 -10.48 53.03 -5.18
C SER A 22 -9.26 52.77 -6.09
N PRO A 23 -8.31 53.72 -6.20
CA PRO A 23 -7.10 53.49 -6.98
C PRO A 23 -6.26 52.40 -6.30
N ARG A 24 -6.23 51.20 -6.89
CA ARG A 24 -5.26 50.16 -6.52
C ARG A 24 -3.86 50.75 -6.75
N ARG A 25 -3.07 50.89 -5.69
CA ARG A 25 -1.70 51.43 -5.80
C ARG A 25 -0.74 50.33 -6.29
N PRO A 26 -0.02 50.55 -7.41
CA PRO A 26 0.90 49.56 -7.99
C PRO A 26 2.01 49.09 -7.03
N ALA A 27 2.47 49.99 -6.15
CA ALA A 27 3.59 49.69 -5.24
C ALA A 27 3.20 48.75 -4.09
N CYS A 28 2.01 48.90 -3.50
CA CYS A 28 1.54 48.00 -2.44
C CYS A 28 1.06 46.65 -2.99
N SER A 29 0.50 46.64 -4.22
CA SER A 29 0.15 45.38 -4.88
C SER A 29 1.39 44.55 -5.19
N ALA A 30 2.49 45.18 -5.65
CA ALA A 30 3.74 44.47 -5.93
C ALA A 30 4.33 43.76 -4.70
N LEU A 31 4.27 44.38 -3.51
CA LEU A 31 4.74 43.74 -2.27
C LEU A 31 3.86 42.55 -1.87
N ARG A 32 2.52 42.69 -1.97
CA ARG A 32 1.59 41.57 -1.71
C ARG A 32 1.75 40.43 -2.74
N ASP A 33 2.01 40.77 -3.99
CA ASP A 33 2.26 39.78 -5.04
C ASP A 33 3.56 39.00 -4.79
N LEU A 34 4.60 39.67 -4.27
CA LEU A 34 5.85 39.02 -3.84
C LEU A 34 5.66 38.13 -2.61
N GLU A 35 4.90 38.58 -1.60
CA GLU A 35 4.54 37.74 -0.44
C GLU A 35 3.72 36.51 -0.85
N THR A 36 2.78 36.69 -1.78
CA THR A 36 1.99 35.59 -2.33
C THR A 36 2.85 34.63 -3.14
N ALA A 37 3.78 35.15 -3.95
CA ALA A 37 4.74 34.33 -4.70
C ALA A 37 5.70 33.57 -3.79
N ALA A 38 6.10 34.15 -2.65
CA ALA A 38 6.94 33.49 -1.64
C ALA A 38 6.19 32.38 -0.91
N LEU A 39 4.90 32.57 -0.60
CA LEU A 39 4.03 31.53 -0.02
C LEU A 39 3.74 30.38 -1.01
N LEU A 40 3.77 30.67 -2.31
CA LEU A 40 3.57 29.69 -3.38
C LEU A 40 4.89 29.14 -3.93
N ALA A 41 6.04 29.56 -3.40
CA ALA A 41 7.32 29.02 -3.81
C ALA A 41 7.34 27.51 -3.53
N PRO A 42 7.76 26.67 -4.50
CA PRO A 42 7.77 25.23 -4.31
C PRO A 42 8.71 24.90 -3.14
N THR A 43 8.13 24.40 -2.06
CA THR A 43 8.91 23.96 -0.91
C THR A 43 9.92 22.90 -1.36
N PRO A 44 11.18 22.97 -0.90
CA PRO A 44 12.15 21.93 -1.18
C PRO A 44 11.55 20.59 -0.78
N ARG A 45 11.50 19.64 -1.73
CA ARG A 45 10.90 18.33 -1.48
C ARG A 45 11.55 17.76 -0.23
N PRO A 46 10.77 17.29 0.76
CA PRO A 46 11.36 16.66 1.93
C PRO A 46 12.27 15.51 1.46
N PRO A 47 13.39 15.25 2.16
CA PRO A 47 14.25 14.12 1.85
C PRO A 47 13.39 12.85 1.77
N ARG A 48 13.68 12.01 0.77
CA ARG A 48 12.97 10.73 0.56
C ARG A 48 12.91 10.01 1.90
N SER A 49 11.69 9.76 2.38
CA SER A 49 11.43 9.14 3.67
C SER A 49 12.34 7.94 3.89
N HIS A 50 13.03 7.94 5.03
CA HIS A 50 13.94 6.91 5.51
C HIS A 50 13.47 5.51 5.07
N GLU A 51 14.36 4.73 4.46
CA GLU A 51 14.10 3.31 4.29
C GLU A 51 13.82 2.73 5.68
N PRO A 52 12.64 2.12 5.91
CA PRO A 52 12.37 1.51 7.19
C PRO A 52 13.44 0.45 7.41
N SER A 53 14.06 0.49 8.59
CA SER A 53 15.05 -0.46 9.11
C SER A 53 14.44 -1.85 9.36
N GLY A 54 13.60 -2.33 8.44
CA GLY A 54 13.06 -3.67 8.43
C GLY A 54 14.12 -4.63 7.90
N SER A 55 13.98 -5.90 8.30
CA SER A 55 14.87 -7.00 7.92
C SER A 55 15.30 -6.91 6.45
N PRO A 56 16.59 -7.11 6.15
CA PRO A 56 17.09 -7.10 4.78
C PRO A 56 16.32 -8.16 3.98
N LEU A 57 15.79 -7.75 2.83
CA LEU A 57 15.13 -8.67 1.91
C LEU A 57 16.20 -9.32 1.03
N LEU A 58 16.07 -10.63 0.78
CA LEU A 58 16.91 -11.34 -0.19
C LEU A 58 16.75 -10.75 -1.59
N TRP A 59 15.53 -10.32 -1.91
CA TRP A 59 15.22 -9.63 -3.15
C TRP A 59 13.96 -8.78 -3.02
N MET A 60 13.87 -7.77 -3.87
CA MET A 60 12.69 -6.92 -4.06
C MET A 60 12.59 -6.57 -5.54
N VAL A 61 11.45 -6.85 -6.16
CA VAL A 61 11.12 -6.36 -7.50
C VAL A 61 10.08 -5.25 -7.38
N ARG A 62 10.17 -4.22 -8.22
CA ARG A 62 9.22 -3.10 -8.23
C ARG A 62 8.70 -2.85 -9.64
N PHE A 63 7.42 -2.56 -9.75
CA PHE A 63 6.76 -2.21 -11.01
C PHE A 63 5.64 -1.20 -10.75
N GLY A 64 5.10 -0.62 -11.82
CA GLY A 64 3.99 0.31 -11.75
C GLY A 64 2.94 -0.01 -12.80
N VAL A 65 1.67 0.23 -12.47
CA VAL A 65 0.56 0.22 -13.43
C VAL A 65 -0.17 1.58 -13.38
N PRO A 66 -0.85 2.01 -14.46
CA PRO A 66 -1.64 3.23 -14.42
C PRO A 66 -2.66 3.21 -13.27
N PHE A 67 -2.75 4.31 -12.52
CA PHE A 67 -3.71 4.45 -11.44
C PHE A 67 -5.13 4.55 -12.00
N SER A 68 -6.07 3.92 -11.30
CA SER A 68 -7.50 4.06 -11.57
C SER A 68 -8.29 4.00 -10.28
N TYR A 69 -9.29 4.87 -10.14
CA TYR A 69 -10.26 4.82 -9.04
C TYR A 69 -11.10 3.55 -9.02
N ALA A 70 -11.03 2.71 -10.06
CA ALA A 70 -11.58 1.36 -10.03
C ALA A 70 -10.98 0.52 -8.89
N ALA A 71 -9.76 0.85 -8.42
CA ALA A 71 -9.12 0.19 -7.29
C ALA A 71 -9.80 0.43 -5.93
N SER A 72 -10.74 1.38 -5.81
CA SER A 72 -11.43 1.64 -4.55
C SER A 72 -12.45 0.55 -4.21
N LYS A 73 -12.40 0.04 -2.97
CA LYS A 73 -13.33 -0.95 -2.40
C LYS A 73 -14.81 -0.67 -2.67
N ASN A 74 -15.22 0.60 -2.58
CA ASN A 74 -16.61 1.02 -2.82
C ASN A 74 -17.06 0.86 -4.28
N ARG A 75 -16.12 0.74 -5.21
CA ARG A 75 -16.38 0.55 -6.64
C ARG A 75 -16.10 -0.88 -7.11
N MET A 76 -15.52 -1.75 -6.28
CA MET A 76 -15.14 -3.10 -6.73
C MET A 76 -16.35 -3.97 -7.07
N TYR A 77 -17.42 -3.83 -6.29
CA TYR A 77 -18.52 -4.77 -6.26
C TYR A 77 -19.81 -4.18 -6.85
N VAL A 78 -20.57 -5.02 -7.54
CA VAL A 78 -21.94 -4.73 -8.00
C VAL A 78 -22.87 -5.83 -7.49
N LYS A 79 -23.99 -5.41 -6.90
CA LYS A 79 -25.09 -6.32 -6.53
C LYS A 79 -25.87 -6.69 -7.80
N ARG A 80 -25.99 -7.98 -8.10
CA ARG A 80 -26.84 -8.50 -9.19
C ARG A 80 -28.28 -8.72 -8.69
N ARG A 81 -29.22 -8.93 -9.63
CA ARG A 81 -30.68 -9.10 -9.38
C ARG A 81 -31.04 -10.18 -8.33
N ARG A 82 -30.14 -11.13 -8.03
CA ARG A 82 -30.34 -12.20 -7.04
C ARG A 82 -29.48 -12.03 -5.77
N GLY A 83 -28.98 -10.83 -5.48
CA GLY A 83 -28.14 -10.57 -4.31
C GLY A 83 -26.68 -11.04 -4.45
N HIS A 84 -26.32 -11.78 -5.51
CA HIS A 84 -24.93 -12.13 -5.78
C HIS A 84 -24.07 -10.89 -6.03
N VAL A 85 -22.91 -10.86 -5.40
CA VAL A 85 -21.91 -9.82 -5.58
C VAL A 85 -20.91 -10.25 -6.66
N ALA A 86 -20.70 -9.40 -7.67
CA ALA A 86 -19.73 -9.63 -8.73
C ALA A 86 -18.74 -8.46 -8.82
N LEU A 87 -17.51 -8.78 -9.24
CA LEU A 87 -16.50 -7.75 -9.55
C LEU A 87 -16.88 -6.99 -10.81
N ARG A 88 -16.61 -5.68 -10.83
CA ARG A 88 -16.75 -4.86 -12.04
C ARG A 88 -15.67 -5.18 -13.06
N ARG A 89 -15.97 -4.94 -14.35
CA ARG A 89 -15.06 -5.23 -15.47
C ARG A 89 -13.76 -4.43 -15.36
N GLU A 90 -13.84 -3.18 -14.92
CA GLU A 90 -12.69 -2.29 -14.77
C GLU A 90 -11.73 -2.80 -13.69
N VAL A 91 -12.27 -3.37 -12.61
CA VAL A 91 -11.49 -3.95 -11.50
C VAL A 91 -10.80 -5.22 -11.96
N VAL A 92 -11.51 -6.06 -12.72
CA VAL A 92 -10.92 -7.26 -13.34
C VAL A 92 -9.78 -6.88 -14.27
N ALA A 93 -9.98 -5.89 -15.14
CA ALA A 93 -8.95 -5.42 -16.07
C ALA A 93 -7.72 -4.87 -15.32
N LEU A 94 -7.91 -4.04 -14.30
CA LEU A 94 -6.82 -3.52 -13.48
C LEU A 94 -6.07 -4.64 -12.74
N ARG A 95 -6.80 -5.64 -12.21
CA ARG A 95 -6.20 -6.81 -11.58
C ARG A 95 -5.32 -7.59 -12.57
N GLU A 96 -5.81 -7.84 -13.79
CA GLU A 96 -5.00 -8.52 -14.81
C GLU A 96 -3.76 -7.72 -15.21
N GLN A 97 -3.85 -6.38 -15.29
CA GLN A 97 -2.68 -5.54 -15.53
C GLN A 97 -1.62 -5.69 -14.43
N ILE A 98 -2.05 -5.69 -13.17
CA ILE A 98 -1.13 -5.92 -12.02
C ILE A 98 -0.51 -7.31 -12.12
N VAL A 99 -1.30 -8.35 -12.44
CA VAL A 99 -0.79 -9.73 -12.59
C VAL A 99 0.28 -9.79 -13.68
N LEU A 100 0.02 -9.24 -14.86
CA LEU A 100 0.97 -9.27 -15.98
C LEU A 100 2.25 -8.48 -15.65
N ALA A 101 2.12 -7.30 -15.04
CA ALA A 101 3.27 -6.50 -14.63
C ALA A 101 4.09 -7.20 -13.54
N ALA A 102 3.43 -7.86 -12.58
CA ALA A 102 4.11 -8.65 -11.55
C ALA A 102 4.88 -9.83 -12.16
N LEU A 103 4.25 -10.60 -13.05
CA LEU A 103 4.90 -11.73 -13.72
C LEU A 103 6.13 -11.28 -14.53
N GLY A 104 6.02 -10.17 -15.26
CA GLY A 104 7.14 -9.58 -15.98
C GLY A 104 8.28 -9.12 -15.06
N ALA A 105 7.96 -8.46 -13.95
CA ALA A 105 8.94 -7.97 -12.99
C ALA A 105 9.65 -9.11 -12.23
N LEU A 106 8.93 -10.21 -11.95
CA LEU A 106 9.49 -11.38 -11.27
C LEU A 106 10.47 -12.15 -12.15
N ASN A 107 10.32 -12.11 -13.48
CA ASN A 107 11.27 -12.67 -14.45
C ASN A 107 11.76 -14.10 -14.10
N GLY A 108 10.83 -15.01 -13.79
CA GLY A 108 11.15 -16.42 -13.49
C GLY A 108 11.81 -16.67 -12.14
N ARG A 109 11.90 -15.66 -11.27
CA ARG A 109 12.47 -15.81 -9.92
C ARG A 109 11.71 -16.86 -9.11
N ARG A 110 12.43 -17.71 -8.37
CA ARG A 110 11.83 -18.66 -7.42
C ARG A 110 11.20 -17.87 -6.26
N ILE A 111 9.96 -18.21 -5.94
CA ILE A 111 9.21 -17.62 -4.83
C ILE A 111 8.93 -18.73 -3.82
N ALA A 112 9.49 -18.60 -2.62
CA ALA A 112 9.29 -19.57 -1.55
C ALA A 112 7.88 -19.42 -0.96
N HIS A 113 7.25 -20.52 -0.56
CA HIS A 113 6.01 -20.54 0.21
C HIS A 113 6.28 -20.06 1.65
N ASN A 114 6.52 -18.76 1.79
CA ASN A 114 6.87 -18.10 3.03
C ASN A 114 6.35 -16.66 2.99
N LYS A 115 6.72 -15.83 3.97
CA LYS A 115 6.33 -14.42 4.01
C LYS A 115 6.67 -13.72 2.69
N VAL A 116 5.72 -12.92 2.21
CA VAL A 116 5.88 -12.07 1.04
C VAL A 116 5.69 -10.63 1.49
N TRP A 117 6.71 -9.81 1.28
CA TRP A 117 6.71 -8.41 1.67
C TRP A 117 6.21 -7.55 0.51
N LEU A 118 5.19 -6.73 0.77
CA LEU A 118 4.61 -5.83 -0.22
C LEU A 118 4.95 -4.38 0.10
N GLU A 119 5.35 -3.63 -0.92
CA GLU A 119 5.39 -2.17 -0.89
C GLU A 119 4.32 -1.63 -1.82
N ILE A 120 3.48 -0.72 -1.34
CA ILE A 120 2.37 -0.15 -2.11
C ILE A 120 2.48 1.37 -2.01
N VAL A 121 2.71 2.03 -3.14
CA VAL A 121 2.66 3.49 -3.23
C VAL A 121 1.57 3.88 -4.22
N VAL A 122 0.56 4.57 -3.72
CA VAL A 122 -0.60 5.00 -4.51
C VAL A 122 -0.41 6.44 -4.95
N GLN A 123 -0.10 6.65 -6.23
CA GLN A 123 -0.16 7.99 -6.80
C GLN A 123 -1.61 8.27 -7.21
N LYS A 124 -2.18 9.37 -6.72
CA LYS A 124 -3.55 9.79 -7.05
C LYS A 124 -3.56 11.23 -7.60
N PRO A 125 -4.45 11.57 -8.55
CA PRO A 125 -4.47 12.91 -9.13
C PRO A 125 -5.02 13.99 -8.18
N ASP A 126 -5.77 13.59 -7.16
CA ASP A 126 -6.33 14.48 -6.14
C ASP A 126 -6.39 13.79 -4.78
N ASN A 127 -7.01 14.41 -3.78
CA ASN A 127 -7.12 13.83 -2.45
C ASN A 127 -8.20 12.75 -2.32
N ARG A 128 -8.98 12.46 -3.38
CA ARG A 128 -10.09 11.51 -3.31
C ARG A 128 -9.56 10.08 -3.14
N GLY A 129 -10.25 9.33 -2.29
CA GLY A 129 -9.98 7.92 -2.03
C GLY A 129 -8.78 7.66 -1.11
N ASP A 130 -8.91 6.65 -0.26
CA ASP A 130 -7.85 6.21 0.65
C ASP A 130 -6.97 5.14 0.02
N ALA A 131 -5.67 5.23 0.26
CA ALA A 131 -4.69 4.24 -0.20
C ALA A 131 -4.96 2.83 0.37
N VAL A 132 -5.50 2.73 1.58
CA VAL A 132 -5.86 1.44 2.19
C VAL A 132 -6.86 0.65 1.33
N ASN A 133 -7.70 1.33 0.55
CA ASN A 133 -8.71 0.68 -0.27
C ASN A 133 -8.13 -0.09 -1.47
N VAL A 134 -6.87 0.15 -1.85
CA VAL A 134 -6.23 -0.59 -2.95
C VAL A 134 -5.55 -1.87 -2.50
N VAL A 135 -5.33 -2.04 -1.18
CA VAL A 135 -4.56 -3.17 -0.64
C VAL A 135 -5.20 -4.51 -1.02
N ASP A 136 -6.51 -4.65 -0.85
CA ASP A 136 -7.25 -5.87 -1.20
C ASP A 136 -7.02 -6.27 -2.67
N LEU A 137 -7.15 -5.31 -3.60
CA LEU A 137 -6.94 -5.54 -5.04
C LEU A 137 -5.50 -5.96 -5.34
N VAL A 138 -4.52 -5.30 -4.73
CA VAL A 138 -3.10 -5.62 -4.91
C VAL A 138 -2.80 -7.02 -4.38
N CYS A 139 -3.27 -7.35 -3.18
CA CYS A 139 -3.11 -8.68 -2.59
C CYS A 139 -3.73 -9.77 -3.49
N ASP A 140 -4.96 -9.58 -3.96
CA ASP A 140 -5.61 -10.53 -4.87
C ASP A 140 -4.82 -10.73 -6.18
N ALA A 141 -4.33 -9.64 -6.76
CA ALA A 141 -3.53 -9.69 -7.97
C ALA A 141 -2.19 -10.42 -7.73
N VAL A 142 -1.48 -10.08 -6.66
CA VAL A 142 -0.20 -10.69 -6.31
C VAL A 142 -0.38 -12.17 -6.00
N LYS A 143 -1.40 -12.54 -5.21
CA LYS A 143 -1.77 -13.94 -4.93
C LYS A 143 -1.95 -14.75 -6.22
N ARG A 144 -2.61 -14.17 -7.22
CA ARG A 144 -2.78 -14.82 -8.52
C ARG A 144 -1.46 -14.91 -9.31
N ALA A 145 -0.61 -13.89 -9.25
CA ALA A 145 0.67 -13.89 -9.95
C ALA A 145 1.66 -14.92 -9.37
N ILE A 146 1.81 -14.95 -8.04
CA ILE A 146 2.85 -15.76 -7.37
C ILE A 146 2.33 -17.08 -6.80
N GLN A 147 1.02 -17.29 -6.84
CA GLN A 147 0.36 -18.49 -6.34
C GLN A 147 0.57 -18.74 -4.84
N ILE A 148 0.84 -17.71 -4.04
CA ILE A 148 0.92 -17.80 -2.57
C ILE A 148 -0.34 -17.15 -1.98
N ASP A 149 -0.91 -17.79 -0.95
CA ASP A 149 -2.09 -17.28 -0.26
C ASP A 149 -1.75 -15.96 0.46
N ASP A 150 -2.66 -14.99 0.38
CA ASP A 150 -2.54 -13.64 0.92
C ASP A 150 -2.34 -13.60 2.44
N ARG A 151 -2.64 -14.69 3.16
CA ARG A 151 -2.27 -14.88 4.58
C ARG A 151 -0.77 -14.80 4.86
N TRP A 152 0.07 -15.01 3.84
CA TRP A 152 1.52 -14.87 3.94
C TRP A 152 2.02 -13.45 3.66
N PHE A 153 1.13 -12.53 3.29
CA PHE A 153 1.54 -11.20 2.86
C PHE A 153 1.74 -10.29 4.07
N CYS A 154 2.83 -9.53 4.04
CA CYS A 154 3.18 -8.54 5.04
C CYS A 154 3.36 -7.20 4.32
N ILE A 155 2.64 -6.17 4.73
CA ILE A 155 2.81 -4.83 4.16
C ILE A 155 4.07 -4.21 4.77
N ARG A 156 5.13 -4.09 3.97
CA ARG A 156 6.38 -3.41 4.34
C ARG A 156 6.21 -1.89 4.29
N ARG A 157 5.48 -1.39 3.29
CA ARG A 157 5.19 0.03 3.12
C ARG A 157 3.82 0.20 2.47
N LEU A 158 3.02 1.10 3.02
CA LEU A 158 1.82 1.64 2.38
C LEU A 158 1.90 3.16 2.43
N ASP A 159 1.96 3.80 1.27
CA ASP A 159 2.15 5.24 1.15
C ASP A 159 1.33 5.81 -0.01
N TRP A 160 1.20 7.13 -0.08
CA TRP A 160 0.49 7.80 -1.17
C TRP A 160 1.06 9.17 -1.49
N GLU A 161 0.88 9.60 -2.73
CA GLU A 161 1.31 10.91 -3.20
C GLU A 161 0.29 11.50 -4.19
N ILE A 162 0.17 12.84 -4.23
CA ILE A 162 -0.65 13.51 -5.25
C ILE A 162 0.21 13.76 -6.48
N VAL A 163 -0.19 13.18 -7.62
CA VAL A 163 0.51 13.28 -8.90
C VAL A 163 -0.48 13.62 -9.99
N LYS A 164 -0.34 14.82 -10.58
CA LYS A 164 -1.33 15.39 -11.52
C LYS A 164 -1.28 14.79 -12.92
N ALA A 165 -0.11 14.36 -13.38
CA ALA A 165 0.08 13.77 -14.70
C ALA A 165 0.49 12.30 -14.56
N ASP A 166 -0.21 11.42 -15.27
CA ASP A 166 0.05 9.97 -15.35
C ASP A 166 0.28 9.28 -13.98
N PRO A 167 -0.68 9.41 -13.03
CA PRO A 167 -0.55 8.75 -11.74
C PRO A 167 -0.44 7.23 -11.90
N LEU A 168 0.43 6.61 -11.12
CA LEU A 168 0.66 5.17 -11.07
C LEU A 168 0.28 4.54 -9.73
N LEU A 169 -0.10 3.28 -9.76
CA LEU A 169 -0.04 2.38 -8.62
C LEU A 169 1.30 1.63 -8.67
N LYS A 170 2.23 1.99 -7.78
CA LYS A 170 3.55 1.36 -7.69
C LYS A 170 3.51 0.24 -6.66
N ILE A 171 4.02 -0.93 -7.04
CA ILE A 171 3.98 -2.15 -6.24
C ILE A 171 5.39 -2.74 -6.17
N GLY A 172 5.84 -3.04 -4.96
CA GLY A 172 7.02 -3.84 -4.67
C GLY A 172 6.62 -5.21 -4.12
N ILE A 173 7.32 -6.25 -4.54
CA ILE A 173 7.17 -7.63 -4.05
C ILE A 173 8.56 -8.11 -3.66
N GLY A 174 8.73 -8.59 -2.44
CA GLY A 174 10.01 -9.10 -1.94
C GLY A 174 9.86 -10.28 -0.98
N GLN A 175 10.97 -10.98 -0.75
CA GLN A 175 11.08 -12.01 0.29
C GLN A 175 12.37 -11.84 1.07
N ASP A 176 12.33 -12.15 2.35
CA ASP A 176 13.47 -12.21 3.28
C ASP A 176 14.02 -13.63 3.46
N SER A 177 13.37 -14.63 2.86
CA SER A 177 13.76 -16.03 2.92
C SER A 177 13.45 -16.73 1.60
N ASP A 178 14.30 -17.66 1.20
CA ASP A 178 14.09 -18.59 0.10
C ASP A 178 13.67 -19.99 0.59
N GLU A 179 13.46 -20.16 1.90
CA GLU A 179 13.03 -21.41 2.48
C GLU A 179 11.50 -21.53 2.47
N ASP A 180 11.00 -22.65 1.95
CA ASP A 180 9.58 -22.96 2.00
C ASP A 180 9.17 -23.28 3.44
N CYS A 181 8.09 -22.65 3.91
CA CYS A 181 7.62 -22.74 5.28
C CYS A 181 6.13 -23.15 5.38
N LEU A 182 5.71 -23.55 6.57
CA LEU A 182 4.33 -23.75 6.95
C LEU A 182 4.05 -23.17 8.34
N VAL A 183 2.81 -22.74 8.57
CA VAL A 183 2.34 -22.37 9.90
C VAL A 183 1.85 -23.63 10.62
N CYS A 184 2.44 -23.93 11.78
CA CYS A 184 1.99 -25.02 12.63
C CYS A 184 0.60 -24.71 13.20
N SER A 185 -0.39 -25.57 12.97
CA SER A 185 -1.76 -25.38 13.46
C SER A 185 -1.90 -25.53 14.98
N GLN A 186 -0.86 -25.95 15.69
CA GLN A 186 -0.87 -26.14 17.14
C GLN A 186 -0.17 -25.01 17.88
N CYS A 187 1.06 -24.65 17.49
CA CYS A 187 1.80 -23.56 18.14
C CYS A 187 1.73 -22.22 17.40
N GLY A 188 1.17 -22.16 16.19
CA GLY A 188 1.06 -20.93 15.39
C GLY A 188 2.38 -20.44 14.79
N GLN A 189 3.50 -21.11 15.03
CA GLN A 189 4.81 -20.69 14.52
C GLN A 189 4.98 -21.05 13.04
N ILE A 190 5.65 -20.17 12.30
CA ILE A 190 6.14 -20.43 10.95
C ILE A 190 7.41 -21.28 11.09
N ARG A 191 7.45 -22.43 10.42
CA ARG A 191 8.55 -23.38 10.47
C ARG A 191 8.90 -23.87 9.05
N PRO A 192 10.16 -24.24 8.79
CA PRO A 192 10.55 -24.91 7.56
C PRO A 192 9.74 -26.16 7.26
N LEU A 193 9.52 -26.47 5.98
CA LEU A 193 8.80 -27.70 5.57
C LEU A 193 9.43 -28.97 6.14
N GLY A 194 10.76 -29.00 6.33
CA GLY A 194 11.48 -30.13 6.93
C GLY A 194 11.00 -30.49 8.35
N GLU A 195 10.41 -29.53 9.08
CA GLU A 195 9.85 -29.76 10.41
C GLU A 195 8.46 -30.40 10.39
N PHE A 196 7.87 -30.67 9.22
CA PHE A 196 6.54 -31.26 9.09
C PHE A 196 6.61 -32.70 8.54
N LYS A 197 5.63 -33.54 8.90
CA LYS A 197 5.54 -34.89 8.33
C LYS A 197 5.05 -34.79 6.90
N ARG A 198 5.80 -35.34 5.96
CA ARG A 198 5.38 -35.51 4.57
C ARG A 198 4.06 -36.29 4.49
N ARG A 199 3.18 -35.87 3.58
CA ARG A 199 1.91 -36.51 3.27
C ARG A 199 1.81 -36.70 1.76
N ARG A 200 1.11 -37.76 1.34
CA ARG A 200 0.90 -38.04 -0.08
C ARG A 200 -0.02 -37.02 -0.76
N THR A 201 -0.87 -36.34 0.01
CA THR A 201 -1.90 -35.43 -0.48
C THR A 201 -1.71 -34.02 0.06
N GLY A 202 -2.21 -33.04 -0.70
CA GLY A 202 -2.20 -31.62 -0.36
C GLY A 202 -1.23 -30.81 -1.21
N ARG A 203 -1.49 -29.50 -1.30
CA ARG A 203 -0.77 -28.57 -2.19
C ARG A 203 0.74 -28.57 -2.01
N LEU A 204 1.21 -28.66 -0.76
CA LEU A 204 2.63 -28.74 -0.42
C LEU A 204 3.08 -30.14 -0.01
N ALA A 205 2.17 -31.12 0.08
CA ALA A 205 2.48 -32.48 0.52
C ALA A 205 3.07 -32.61 1.96
N TYR A 206 2.65 -31.74 2.90
CA TYR A 206 3.05 -31.79 4.32
C TYR A 206 1.83 -31.73 5.26
N GLY A 207 1.98 -32.29 6.48
CA GLY A 207 1.00 -32.17 7.57
C GLY A 207 0.96 -30.77 8.19
N ARG A 208 -0.06 -30.50 9.01
CA ARG A 208 -0.28 -29.17 9.62
C ARG A 208 0.37 -28.96 11.00
N ILE A 209 0.80 -30.05 11.65
CA ILE A 209 1.42 -30.01 12.99
C ILE A 209 2.91 -30.31 12.82
N CYS A 210 3.76 -29.42 13.32
CA CYS A 210 5.21 -29.58 13.29
C CYS A 210 5.67 -30.79 14.13
N ALA A 211 6.92 -31.21 13.92
CA ALA A 211 7.51 -32.34 14.62
C ALA A 211 7.50 -32.11 16.13
N ALA A 212 7.96 -30.95 16.59
CA ALA A 212 8.02 -30.60 18.01
C ALA A 212 6.66 -30.76 18.71
N CYS A 213 5.60 -30.14 18.19
CA CYS A 213 4.25 -30.25 18.75
C CYS A 213 3.71 -31.69 18.72
N ARG A 214 4.02 -32.46 17.66
CA ARG A 214 3.61 -33.87 17.57
C ARG A 214 4.34 -34.75 18.59
N HIS A 215 5.62 -34.49 18.83
CA HIS A 215 6.39 -35.18 19.88
C HIS A 215 5.84 -34.86 21.27
N ALA A 216 5.61 -33.57 21.56
CA ALA A 216 5.00 -33.14 22.82
C ALA A 216 3.61 -33.76 23.05
N GLY A 217 2.76 -33.79 22.03
CA GLY A 217 1.42 -34.39 22.13
C GLY A 217 1.44 -35.91 22.36
N ARG A 218 2.43 -36.64 21.81
CA ARG A 218 2.60 -38.08 22.06
C ARG A 218 3.07 -38.35 23.48
N GLY A 219 4.02 -37.57 23.99
CA GLY A 219 4.47 -37.71 25.38
C GLY A 219 3.34 -37.47 26.38
N LEU A 220 2.44 -36.51 26.11
CA LEU A 220 1.25 -36.31 26.93
C LEU A 220 0.30 -37.51 26.88
N ALA A 221 0.02 -38.05 25.67
CA ALA A 221 -0.85 -39.22 25.53
C ALA A 221 -0.27 -40.48 26.22
N GLU A 222 1.04 -40.71 26.12
CA GLU A 222 1.73 -41.81 26.81
C GLU A 222 1.67 -41.63 28.34
N SER A 223 1.86 -40.41 28.85
CA SER A 223 1.74 -40.12 30.29
C SER A 223 0.34 -40.35 30.84
N LEU A 224 -0.70 -40.05 30.05
CA LEU A 224 -2.10 -40.30 30.42
C LEU A 224 -2.46 -41.79 30.35
N ALA A 225 -1.90 -42.54 29.40
CA ALA A 225 -2.13 -43.98 29.28
C ALA A 225 -1.36 -44.80 30.34
N GLY A 226 -0.16 -44.36 30.73
CA GLY A 226 0.66 -45.02 31.75
C GLY A 226 0.28 -44.68 33.20
N GLY A 227 -0.57 -43.67 33.43
CA GLY A 227 -1.07 -43.27 34.74
C GLY A 227 -2.22 -44.13 35.29
N VAL A 228 -2.62 -45.19 34.58
CA VAL A 228 -3.58 -46.19 35.07
C VAL A 228 -2.80 -47.43 35.50
N ALA A 229 -2.11 -47.35 36.63
CA ALA A 229 -1.77 -48.53 37.41
C ALA A 229 -2.73 -48.58 38.60
N PRO A 230 -3.47 -49.70 38.81
CA PRO A 230 -4.44 -49.85 39.90
C PRO A 230 -3.79 -49.76 41.29
#